data_AF-A0A3M0IMB8-F1
#
_entry.id   AF-A0A3M0IMB8-F1
#
_cell.length_a   1.000
_cell.length_b   1.000
_cell.length_c   1.000
_cell.angle_alpha   90.00
_cell.angle_beta   90.00
_cell.angle_gamma   90.00
#
_symmetry.space_group_name_H-M   'P 1'
#
loop_
_entity.id
_entity.type
_entity.pdbx_description
1 polymer ?
#
loop_
_entity_poly.entity_id
_entity_poly.type
_entity_poly.pdbx_seq_one_letter_code
_entity_poly.pdbx_strand_id
1 'polypeptide(L)'
;MEQQDEPLVNFDVGPQSEEYEFLVDTGADRSSLRKLPTGVTIGTKTCEVLGAEGRPFRALIIEGVEIKGNSKYCVADFLYLPHRETNLLGRDLQVQLGVGVIPKDGKMVVHIMKLTQGDIQEINPEVWATEGKYGCLDIPPIKIEMQKDTPAIRVKQYPMSPEGKKGLASVIEHLLKENVLEPCMSPHNTPILAIKKDEGKFRLVQDLREINKRPIARHPVVPNPYTLLSKIPREHTWFTVIDLKDAFWACP
;
A
#
# COMPACT_ATOMS: atom_id res chain seq x y z
N MET A 1 24.92 7.22 27.89
CA MET A 1 23.95 6.86 26.83
C MET A 1 22.60 7.23 27.40
N GLU A 2 22.06 8.37 26.98
CA GLU A 2 20.69 8.74 27.36
C GLU A 2 19.76 7.68 26.78
N GLN A 3 18.97 7.06 27.65
CA GLN A 3 17.94 6.11 27.28
C GLN A 3 16.96 6.87 26.37
N GLN A 4 16.95 6.54 25.08
CA GLN A 4 15.99 7.13 24.15
C GLN A 4 14.59 6.69 24.60
N ASP A 5 13.74 7.65 24.94
CA ASP A 5 12.34 7.36 25.22
C ASP A 5 11.72 6.74 23.96
N GLU A 6 11.28 5.50 24.07
CA GLU A 6 10.67 4.77 22.96
C GLU A 6 9.29 5.37 22.63
N PRO A 7 8.89 5.42 21.34
CA PRO A 7 7.59 5.94 20.94
C PRO A 7 6.46 4.96 21.32
N LEU A 8 6.00 5.05 22.57
CA LEU A 8 4.96 4.18 23.15
C LEU A 8 3.58 4.84 23.14
N VAL A 9 2.54 4.04 22.91
CA VAL A 9 1.13 4.46 22.89
C VAL A 9 0.23 3.40 23.51
N ASN A 10 -0.81 3.82 24.23
CA ASN A 10 -1.79 2.93 24.83
C ASN A 10 -3.08 2.85 24.01
N PHE A 11 -3.62 1.65 23.89
CA PHE A 11 -4.92 1.37 23.29
C PHE A 11 -5.69 0.35 24.12
N ASP A 12 -7.02 0.46 24.12
CA ASP A 12 -7.90 -0.56 24.67
C ASP A 12 -8.04 -1.69 23.64
N VAL A 13 -7.74 -2.92 24.02
CA VAL A 13 -7.70 -4.08 23.12
C VAL A 13 -8.56 -5.21 23.66
N GLY A 14 -9.29 -5.84 22.74
CA GLY A 14 -10.13 -7.01 23.00
C GLY A 14 -11.50 -6.66 23.60
N PRO A 15 -12.34 -7.69 23.81
CA PRO A 15 -13.74 -7.51 24.19
C PRO A 15 -13.92 -6.94 25.61
N GLN A 16 -12.89 -7.02 26.44
CA GLN A 16 -12.89 -6.44 27.79
C GLN A 16 -12.28 -5.04 27.85
N SER A 17 -11.86 -4.46 26.72
CA SER A 17 -11.20 -3.14 26.65
C SER A 17 -10.01 -3.04 27.61
N GLU A 18 -9.08 -4.01 27.53
CA GLU A 18 -7.87 -4.01 28.35
C GLU A 18 -6.84 -3.04 27.78
N GLU A 19 -6.17 -2.26 28.64
CA GLU A 19 -5.12 -1.34 28.20
C GLU A 19 -3.85 -2.11 27.79
N TYR A 20 -3.42 -1.90 26.56
CA TYR A 20 -2.19 -2.45 26.00
C TYR A 20 -1.28 -1.32 25.52
N GLU A 21 -0.03 -1.36 25.95
CA GLU A 21 1.02 -0.47 25.47
C GLU A 21 1.66 -1.05 24.20
N PHE A 22 1.87 -0.20 23.19
CA PHE A 22 2.49 -0.54 21.93
C PHE A 22 3.65 0.39 21.61
N LEU A 23 4.75 -0.20 21.14
CA LEU A 23 5.81 0.52 20.44
C LEU A 23 5.36 0.82 19.02
N VAL A 24 5.36 2.10 18.63
CA VAL A 24 5.02 2.53 17.27
C VAL A 24 6.19 2.27 16.35
N ASP A 25 6.08 1.24 15.52
CA ASP A 25 7.14 0.79 14.62
C ASP A 25 6.77 1.07 13.16
N THR A 26 7.35 2.13 12.59
CA THR A 26 7.16 2.50 11.17
C THR A 26 7.78 1.49 10.19
N GLY A 27 8.67 0.60 10.65
CA GLY A 27 9.25 -0.48 9.85
C GLY A 27 8.44 -1.76 9.85
N ALA A 28 7.51 -1.93 10.80
CA ALA A 28 6.64 -3.09 10.87
C ALA A 28 5.43 -2.95 9.95
N ASP A 29 5.21 -3.95 9.09
CA ASP A 29 4.02 -3.98 8.24
C ASP A 29 2.74 -4.32 9.02
N ARG A 30 2.86 -5.21 10.01
CA ARG A 30 1.74 -5.72 10.81
C ARG A 30 1.95 -5.48 12.30
N SER A 31 0.83 -5.26 12.99
CA SER A 31 0.80 -5.12 14.45
C SER A 31 0.89 -6.48 15.16
N SER A 32 1.48 -6.51 16.35
CA SER A 32 1.70 -7.75 17.10
C SER A 32 1.39 -7.62 18.59
N LEU A 33 0.87 -8.71 19.16
CA LEU A 33 0.58 -8.85 20.59
C LEU A 33 1.48 -9.92 21.20
N ARG A 34 2.05 -9.61 22.37
CA ARG A 34 2.80 -10.57 23.18
C ARG A 34 1.89 -11.40 24.09
N LYS A 35 0.71 -10.87 24.45
CA LYS A 35 -0.27 -11.51 25.33
C LYS A 35 -1.66 -11.44 24.72
N LEU A 36 -2.40 -12.54 24.77
CA LEU A 36 -3.79 -12.57 24.34
C LEU A 36 -4.67 -11.72 25.29
N PRO A 37 -5.52 -10.83 24.75
CA PRO A 37 -6.56 -10.16 25.53
C PRO A 37 -7.55 -11.19 26.10
N THR A 38 -8.13 -10.89 27.25
CA THR A 38 -9.09 -11.78 27.91
C THR A 38 -10.32 -11.96 27.04
N GLY A 39 -10.73 -13.22 26.86
CA GLY A 39 -11.86 -13.58 26.00
C GLY A 39 -11.52 -13.74 24.52
N VAL A 40 -10.29 -13.47 24.11
CA VAL A 40 -9.81 -13.73 22.74
C VAL A 40 -9.18 -15.12 22.67
N THR A 41 -9.60 -15.92 21.68
CA THR A 41 -8.99 -17.22 21.38
C THR A 41 -8.16 -17.13 20.11
N ILE A 42 -7.10 -17.93 20.02
CA ILE A 42 -6.23 -17.98 18.84
C ILE A 42 -6.56 -19.22 18.02
N GLY A 43 -6.76 -19.03 16.72
CA GLY A 43 -6.98 -20.12 15.77
C GLY A 43 -5.68 -20.84 15.40
N THR A 44 -5.74 -21.64 14.33
CA THR A 44 -4.58 -22.35 13.76
C THR A 44 -3.92 -21.59 12.61
N LYS A 45 -4.49 -20.45 12.22
CA LYS A 45 -3.99 -19.63 11.12
C LYS A 45 -2.62 -19.09 11.45
N THR A 46 -1.70 -19.22 10.51
CA THR A 46 -0.32 -18.76 10.65
C THR A 46 0.10 -17.99 9.41
N CYS A 47 1.10 -17.12 9.56
CA CYS A 47 1.80 -16.49 8.44
C CYS A 47 3.30 -16.58 8.63
N GLU A 48 4.03 -16.50 7.52
CA GLU A 48 5.48 -16.33 7.55
C GLU A 48 5.81 -14.86 7.82
N VAL A 49 6.71 -14.62 8.77
CA VAL A 49 7.12 -13.31 9.24
C VAL A 49 8.62 -13.21 9.06
N LEU A 50 9.06 -12.11 8.45
CA LEU A 50 10.47 -11.76 8.34
C LEU A 50 10.77 -10.66 9.35
N GLY A 51 11.48 -11.01 10.43
CA GLY A 51 11.90 -10.03 11.44
C GLY A 51 13.11 -9.20 10.99
N ALA A 52 13.53 -8.25 11.83
CA ALA A 52 14.69 -7.39 11.59
C ALA A 52 16.01 -8.18 11.37
N GLU A 53 16.12 -9.40 11.89
CA GLU A 53 17.28 -10.28 11.69
C GLU A 53 17.32 -10.93 10.29
N GLY A 54 16.30 -10.73 9.46
CA GLY A 54 16.22 -11.27 8.11
C GLY A 54 16.02 -12.78 8.04
N ARG A 55 15.69 -13.43 9.17
CA ARG A 55 15.36 -14.86 9.22
C ARG A 55 13.85 -15.06 9.26
N PRO A 56 13.26 -15.82 8.32
CA PRO A 56 11.83 -16.07 8.33
C PRO A 56 11.46 -17.02 9.46
N PHE A 57 10.32 -16.77 10.11
CA PHE A 57 9.71 -17.65 11.09
C PHE A 57 8.18 -17.62 10.95
N ARG A 58 7.47 -18.60 11.54
CA ARG A 58 6.00 -18.64 11.50
C ARG A 58 5.41 -18.04 12.77
N ALA A 59 4.44 -17.16 12.61
CA ALA A 59 3.65 -16.60 13.71
C ALA A 59 2.17 -16.98 13.57
N LEU A 60 1.49 -17.17 14.70
CA LEU A 60 0.03 -17.34 14.72
C LEU A 60 -0.65 -16.00 14.50
N ILE A 61 -1.83 -16.03 13.88
CA ILE A 61 -2.67 -14.86 13.68
C ILE A 61 -3.81 -14.90 14.69
N ILE A 62 -3.97 -13.82 15.44
CA ILE A 62 -5.13 -13.55 16.27
C ILE A 62 -6.10 -12.77 15.41
N GLU A 63 -7.26 -13.35 15.11
CA GLU A 63 -8.20 -12.77 14.15
C GLU A 63 -9.28 -11.95 14.85
N GLY A 64 -9.70 -10.84 14.23
CA GLY A 64 -10.90 -10.11 14.62
C GLY A 64 -10.84 -9.46 16.01
N VAL A 65 -9.70 -8.92 16.39
CA VAL A 65 -9.51 -8.25 17.69
C VAL A 65 -9.99 -6.81 17.62
N GLU A 66 -10.85 -6.42 18.55
CA GLU A 66 -11.27 -5.03 18.71
C GLU A 66 -10.13 -4.18 19.28
N ILE A 67 -9.92 -2.99 18.72
CA ILE A 67 -8.98 -2.01 19.24
C ILE A 67 -9.62 -0.62 19.24
N LYS A 68 -9.46 0.10 20.34
CA LYS A 68 -10.04 1.42 20.57
C LYS A 68 -9.03 2.35 21.20
N GLY A 69 -8.98 3.57 20.69
CA GLY A 69 -8.18 4.65 21.25
C GLY A 69 -8.15 5.85 20.32
N ASN A 70 -7.76 7.01 20.84
CA ASN A 70 -7.73 8.27 20.07
C ASN A 70 -9.08 8.64 19.41
N SER A 71 -10.20 8.29 20.05
CA SER A 71 -11.55 8.47 19.50
C SER A 71 -11.84 7.67 18.22
N LYS A 72 -11.02 6.66 17.93
CA LYS A 72 -11.18 5.72 16.81
C LYS A 72 -11.42 4.31 17.33
N TYR A 73 -12.02 3.49 16.48
CA TYR A 73 -12.31 2.09 16.71
C TYR A 73 -12.10 1.33 15.41
N CYS A 74 -11.42 0.19 15.47
CA CYS A 74 -11.37 -0.77 14.38
C CYS A 74 -11.25 -2.20 14.89
N VAL A 75 -11.50 -3.14 13.98
CA VAL A 75 -11.32 -4.58 14.21
C VAL A 75 -10.19 -5.05 13.31
N ALA A 76 -9.20 -5.72 13.88
CA ALA A 76 -7.99 -6.08 13.16
C ALA A 76 -7.39 -7.41 13.60
N ASP A 77 -6.55 -7.96 12.72
CA ASP A 77 -5.80 -9.17 12.99
C ASP A 77 -4.39 -8.81 13.49
N PHE A 78 -3.92 -9.50 14.54
CA PHE A 78 -2.58 -9.31 15.12
C PHE A 78 -1.71 -10.55 14.94
N LEU A 79 -0.39 -10.33 14.86
CA LEU A 79 0.58 -11.41 15.02
C LEU A 79 0.73 -11.74 16.51
N TYR A 80 0.63 -13.01 16.88
CA TYR A 80 0.94 -13.45 18.24
C TYR A 80 2.42 -13.76 18.39
N LEU A 81 3.13 -12.92 19.16
CA LEU A 81 4.57 -12.99 19.37
C LEU A 81 4.90 -13.01 20.88
N PRO A 82 4.68 -14.14 21.58
CA PRO A 82 4.80 -14.20 23.04
C PRO A 82 6.23 -14.04 23.57
N HIS A 83 7.24 -14.23 22.71
CA HIS A 83 8.65 -14.08 23.06
C HIS A 83 9.19 -12.65 22.89
N ARG A 84 8.36 -11.71 22.43
CA ARG A 84 8.74 -10.30 22.29
C ARG A 84 8.58 -9.55 23.62
N GLU A 85 9.46 -8.58 23.84
CA GLU A 85 9.42 -7.73 25.03
C GLU A 85 8.23 -6.76 24.96
N THR A 86 7.99 -6.15 23.80
CA THR A 86 6.97 -5.12 23.55
C THR A 86 5.93 -5.58 22.51
N ASN A 87 4.72 -5.02 22.59
CA ASN A 87 3.77 -5.09 21.48
C ASN A 87 4.19 -4.08 20.41
N LEU A 88 3.90 -4.38 19.14
CA LEU A 88 4.24 -3.48 18.03
C LEU A 88 2.95 -2.97 17.40
N LEU A 89 2.89 -1.66 17.19
CA LEU A 89 1.88 -1.02 16.34
C LEU A 89 2.50 -0.80 14.96
N GLY A 90 2.16 -1.66 14.02
CA GLY A 90 2.61 -1.59 12.64
C GLY A 90 1.81 -0.59 11.80
N ARG A 91 2.21 -0.44 10.54
CA ARG A 91 1.57 0.48 9.58
C ARG A 91 0.11 0.13 9.31
N ASP A 92 -0.26 -1.15 9.42
CA ASP A 92 -1.64 -1.64 9.30
C ASP A 92 -2.61 -0.90 10.24
N LEU A 93 -2.18 -0.56 11.46
CA LEU A 93 -3.01 0.11 12.47
C LEU A 93 -2.64 1.56 12.73
N GLN A 94 -1.40 1.98 12.47
CA GLN A 94 -0.99 3.39 12.62
C GLN A 94 -1.94 4.34 11.88
N VAL A 95 -2.24 4.06 10.61
CA VAL A 95 -3.15 4.89 9.79
C VAL A 95 -4.58 4.86 10.33
N GLN A 96 -5.09 3.66 10.62
CA GLN A 96 -6.46 3.48 11.10
C GLN A 96 -6.69 4.18 12.44
N LEU A 97 -5.73 4.09 13.36
CA LEU A 97 -5.80 4.66 14.71
C LEU A 97 -5.28 6.11 14.77
N GLY A 98 -4.78 6.66 13.66
CA GLY A 98 -4.26 8.03 13.59
C GLY A 98 -3.04 8.23 14.47
N VAL A 99 -2.11 7.29 14.45
CA VAL A 99 -0.84 7.35 15.19
C VAL A 99 0.29 7.50 14.20
N GLY A 100 1.13 8.51 14.42
CA GLY A 100 2.40 8.67 13.72
C GLY A 100 3.53 8.85 14.71
N VAL A 101 4.76 8.90 14.18
CA VAL A 101 5.95 9.25 14.96
C VAL A 101 6.60 10.45 14.29
N ILE A 102 6.89 11.49 15.07
CA ILE A 102 7.55 12.70 14.57
C ILE A 102 8.90 12.90 15.26
N PRO A 103 9.92 13.39 14.54
CA PRO A 103 11.17 13.80 15.16
C PRO A 103 10.94 15.10 15.96
N LYS A 104 11.25 15.08 17.25
CA LYS A 104 11.23 16.24 18.14
C LYS A 104 12.46 16.21 19.04
N ASP A 105 13.26 17.28 19.00
CA ASP A 105 14.48 17.43 19.80
C ASP A 105 15.46 16.24 19.68
N GLY A 106 15.60 15.70 18.46
CA GLY A 106 16.46 14.54 18.18
C GLY A 106 15.89 13.18 18.63
N LYS A 107 14.65 13.15 19.14
CA LYS A 107 13.94 11.95 19.56
C LYS A 107 12.73 11.68 18.66
N MET A 108 12.37 10.41 18.52
CA MET A 108 11.14 10.01 17.82
C MET A 108 10.01 9.94 18.85
N VAL A 109 9.03 10.84 18.75
CA VAL A 109 7.90 10.91 19.69
C VAL A 109 6.59 10.53 19.02
N VAL A 110 5.73 9.83 19.76
CA VAL A 110 4.38 9.52 19.27
C VAL A 110 3.61 10.82 19.08
N HIS A 111 2.96 10.94 17.93
CA HIS A 111 2.06 12.01 17.61
C HIS A 111 0.71 11.44 17.21
N ILE A 112 -0.33 11.82 17.96
CA ILE A 112 -1.69 11.43 17.63
C ILE A 112 -2.20 12.38 16.55
N MET A 113 -2.28 11.87 15.33
CA MET A 113 -2.79 12.57 14.16
C MET A 113 -4.33 12.52 14.17
N LYS A 114 -4.93 13.38 15.01
CA LYS A 114 -6.36 13.67 14.95
C LYS A 114 -6.60 14.75 13.90
N LEU A 115 -7.14 14.36 12.75
CA LEU A 115 -7.82 15.32 11.88
C LEU A 115 -9.08 15.78 12.61
N THR A 116 -9.09 17.04 13.03
CA THR A 116 -10.27 17.69 13.58
C THR A 116 -11.29 17.94 12.47
N GLN A 117 -12.53 18.22 12.85
CA GLN A 117 -13.55 18.62 11.88
C GLN A 117 -13.18 19.93 11.15
N GLY A 118 -12.42 20.82 11.82
CA GLY A 118 -11.84 22.01 11.20
C GLY A 118 -10.81 21.66 10.14
N ASP A 119 -9.88 20.75 10.44
CA ASP A 119 -8.86 20.31 9.48
C ASP A 119 -9.49 19.68 8.23
N ILE A 120 -10.57 18.90 8.40
CA ILE A 120 -11.29 18.29 7.27
C ILE A 120 -11.93 19.34 6.36
N GLN A 121 -12.40 20.47 6.92
CA GLN A 121 -12.97 21.56 6.13
C GLN A 121 -11.91 22.31 5.32
N GLU A 122 -10.67 22.35 5.81
CA GLU A 122 -9.54 22.97 5.11
C GLU A 122 -8.90 22.06 4.05
N ILE A 123 -9.12 20.74 4.15
CA ILE A 123 -8.63 19.78 3.16
C ILE A 123 -9.43 19.92 1.86
N ASN A 124 -8.75 20.20 0.75
CA ASN A 124 -9.37 20.16 -0.57
C ASN A 124 -9.74 18.71 -0.95
N PRO A 125 -11.04 18.37 -1.07
CA PRO A 125 -11.48 17.02 -1.36
C PRO A 125 -11.22 16.59 -2.82
N GLU A 126 -10.81 17.50 -3.70
CA GLU A 126 -10.50 17.20 -5.10
C GLU A 126 -9.09 16.65 -5.31
N VAL A 127 -8.17 16.88 -4.36
CA VAL A 127 -6.75 16.47 -4.47
C VAL A 127 -6.55 15.01 -4.09
N TRP A 128 -7.38 14.49 -3.19
CA TRP A 128 -7.22 13.14 -2.65
C TRP A 128 -8.01 12.13 -3.46
N ALA A 129 -7.36 11.01 -3.79
CA ALA A 129 -8.00 9.98 -4.58
C ALA A 129 -9.15 9.31 -3.81
N THR A 130 -10.35 9.44 -4.34
CA THR A 130 -11.55 8.73 -3.88
C THR A 130 -11.93 7.64 -4.88
N GLU A 131 -12.73 6.67 -4.45
CA GLU A 131 -13.25 5.64 -5.36
C GLU A 131 -14.05 6.28 -6.51
N GLY A 132 -13.80 5.84 -7.75
CA GLY A 132 -14.47 6.35 -8.95
C GLY A 132 -14.00 7.72 -9.46
N LYS A 133 -12.90 8.28 -8.92
CA LYS A 133 -12.24 9.46 -9.49
C LYS A 133 -10.84 9.11 -9.97
N TYR A 134 -10.55 9.43 -11.23
CA TYR A 134 -9.21 9.30 -11.81
C TYR A 134 -8.66 10.68 -12.10
N GLY A 135 -7.34 10.83 -11.96
CA GLY A 135 -6.66 12.00 -12.48
C GLY A 135 -6.79 12.05 -14.01
N CYS A 136 -6.81 13.25 -14.57
CA CYS A 136 -6.66 13.47 -16.01
C CYS A 136 -5.82 14.73 -16.17
N LEU A 137 -4.63 14.58 -16.74
CA LEU A 137 -3.72 15.69 -17.00
C LEU A 137 -4.18 16.44 -18.24
N ASP A 138 -4.16 17.77 -18.16
CA ASP A 138 -4.37 18.64 -19.32
C ASP A 138 -3.10 18.69 -20.19
N ILE A 139 -2.83 17.57 -20.86
CA ILE A 139 -1.72 17.41 -21.80
C ILE A 139 -2.21 16.78 -23.11
N PRO A 140 -1.54 17.05 -24.24
CA PRO A 140 -1.82 16.31 -25.47
C PRO A 140 -1.61 14.80 -25.28
N PRO A 141 -2.42 13.95 -25.94
CA PRO A 141 -2.27 12.50 -25.87
C PRO A 141 -0.85 12.03 -26.22
N ILE A 142 -0.34 11.08 -25.44
CA ILE A 142 1.02 10.56 -25.58
C ILE A 142 1.13 9.76 -26.87
N LYS A 143 2.04 10.20 -27.75
CA LYS A 143 2.39 9.47 -28.97
C LYS A 143 3.64 8.62 -28.75
N ILE A 144 3.52 7.35 -29.10
CA ILE A 144 4.63 6.37 -29.10
C ILE A 144 5.09 6.15 -30.55
N GLU A 145 6.34 6.49 -30.82
CA GLU A 145 6.95 6.29 -32.14
C GLU A 145 7.54 4.89 -32.25
N MET A 146 7.14 4.16 -33.28
CA MET A 146 7.63 2.81 -33.57
C MET A 146 8.82 2.86 -34.52
N GLN A 147 9.73 1.89 -34.42
CA GLN A 147 10.79 1.71 -35.41
C GLN A 147 10.21 1.51 -36.81
N LYS A 148 10.92 2.01 -37.83
CA LYS A 148 10.51 1.88 -39.24
C LYS A 148 10.29 0.41 -39.60
N ASP A 149 9.28 0.14 -40.41
CA ASP A 149 8.94 -1.21 -40.92
C ASP A 149 8.61 -2.24 -39.82
N THR A 150 8.16 -1.80 -38.65
CA THR A 150 7.73 -2.70 -37.57
C THR A 150 6.49 -3.50 -37.99
N PRO A 151 6.55 -4.85 -38.00
CA PRO A 151 5.38 -5.67 -38.29
C PRO A 151 4.37 -5.65 -37.13
N ALA A 152 3.13 -6.01 -37.44
CA ALA A 152 2.09 -6.17 -36.41
C ALA A 152 2.49 -7.26 -35.39
N ILE A 153 2.39 -6.92 -34.10
CA ILE A 153 2.74 -7.82 -32.99
C ILE A 153 1.51 -8.65 -32.64
N ARG A 154 1.56 -9.97 -32.87
CA ARG A 154 0.41 -10.86 -32.69
C ARG A 154 0.76 -12.01 -31.76
N VAL A 155 0.79 -11.73 -30.46
CA VAL A 155 1.03 -12.77 -29.44
C VAL A 155 -0.32 -13.34 -29.01
N LYS A 156 -0.50 -14.66 -29.14
CA LYS A 156 -1.76 -15.32 -28.77
C LYS A 156 -1.99 -15.24 -27.26
N GLN A 157 -3.26 -15.07 -26.86
CA GLN A 157 -3.67 -15.16 -25.46
C GLN A 157 -3.26 -16.53 -24.87
N TYR A 158 -2.55 -16.49 -23.75
CA TYR A 158 -2.19 -17.70 -23.01
C TYR A 158 -3.42 -18.35 -22.38
N PRO A 159 -3.42 -19.69 -22.20
CA PRO A 159 -4.46 -20.37 -21.44
C PRO A 159 -4.60 -19.74 -20.05
N MET A 160 -5.85 -19.48 -19.64
CA MET A 160 -6.18 -18.87 -18.36
C MET A 160 -7.19 -19.75 -17.63
N SER A 161 -7.02 -19.92 -16.32
CA SER A 161 -7.94 -20.74 -15.52
C SER A 161 -9.34 -20.10 -15.44
N PRO A 162 -10.38 -20.90 -15.18
CA PRO A 162 -11.74 -20.37 -14.99
C PRO A 162 -11.83 -19.33 -13.87
N GLU A 163 -11.11 -19.53 -12.77
CA GLU A 163 -11.06 -18.62 -11.63
C GLU A 163 -10.41 -17.29 -12.02
N GLY A 164 -9.29 -17.35 -12.76
CA GLY A 164 -8.62 -16.16 -13.27
C GLY A 164 -9.51 -15.35 -14.22
N LYS A 165 -10.23 -16.03 -15.12
CA LYS A 165 -11.19 -15.37 -16.02
C LYS A 165 -12.31 -14.67 -15.24
N LYS A 166 -12.91 -15.36 -14.26
CA LYS A 166 -13.98 -14.80 -13.42
C LYS A 166 -13.47 -13.63 -12.58
N GLY A 167 -12.26 -13.75 -12.03
CA GLY A 167 -11.63 -12.70 -11.23
C GLY A 167 -11.27 -11.45 -12.04
N LEU A 168 -10.85 -11.62 -13.30
CA LEU A 168 -10.58 -10.49 -14.19
C LEU A 168 -11.84 -9.86 -14.80
N ALA A 169 -12.96 -10.60 -14.87
CA ALA A 169 -14.21 -10.08 -15.46
C ALA A 169 -14.67 -8.79 -14.76
N SER A 170 -14.73 -8.78 -13.42
CA SER A 170 -15.11 -7.59 -12.66
C SER A 170 -14.12 -6.44 -12.81
N VAL A 171 -12.82 -6.74 -12.94
CA VAL A 171 -11.78 -5.73 -13.18
C VAL A 171 -11.95 -5.08 -14.55
N ILE A 172 -12.18 -5.87 -15.59
CA ILE A 172 -12.39 -5.37 -16.96
C ILE A 172 -13.69 -4.57 -17.05
N GLU A 173 -14.79 -5.07 -16.48
CA GLU A 173 -16.07 -4.35 -16.43
C GLU A 173 -15.93 -2.98 -15.76
N HIS A 174 -15.20 -2.91 -14.65
CA HIS A 174 -14.90 -1.64 -14.00
C HIS A 174 -14.10 -0.71 -14.92
N LEU A 175 -12.99 -1.17 -15.52
CA LEU A 175 -12.16 -0.34 -16.38
C LEU A 175 -12.89 0.15 -17.66
N LEU A 176 -13.83 -0.64 -18.19
CA LEU A 176 -14.72 -0.22 -19.28
C LEU A 176 -15.70 0.87 -18.83
N LYS A 177 -16.31 0.71 -17.64
CA LYS A 177 -17.23 1.71 -17.07
C LYS A 177 -16.53 3.06 -16.84
N GLU A 178 -15.27 3.01 -16.43
CA GLU A 178 -14.45 4.20 -16.15
C GLU A 178 -13.79 4.76 -17.43
N ASN A 179 -14.08 4.20 -18.62
CA ASN A 179 -13.50 4.59 -19.91
C ASN A 179 -11.96 4.52 -19.97
N VAL A 180 -11.34 3.71 -19.11
CA VAL A 180 -9.89 3.41 -19.16
C VAL A 180 -9.61 2.35 -20.24
N LEU A 181 -10.56 1.46 -20.49
CA LEU A 181 -10.53 0.50 -21.59
C LEU A 181 -11.68 0.78 -22.56
N GLU A 182 -11.45 0.46 -23.84
CA GLU A 182 -12.48 0.47 -24.88
C GLU A 182 -12.33 -0.76 -25.80
N PRO A 183 -13.43 -1.25 -26.38
CA PRO A 183 -13.37 -2.27 -27.43
C PRO A 183 -12.67 -1.74 -28.68
N CYS A 184 -11.70 -2.49 -29.20
CA CYS A 184 -10.99 -2.11 -30.43
C CYS A 184 -10.73 -3.32 -31.35
N MET A 185 -10.52 -3.03 -32.63
CA MET A 185 -10.07 -4.01 -33.64
C MET A 185 -8.62 -3.73 -34.03
N SER A 186 -7.69 -4.04 -33.13
CA SER A 186 -6.27 -3.77 -33.33
C SER A 186 -5.58 -4.87 -34.14
N PRO A 187 -4.64 -4.53 -35.06
CA PRO A 187 -3.76 -5.52 -35.67
C PRO A 187 -2.73 -6.09 -34.68
N HIS A 188 -2.58 -5.46 -33.50
CA HIS A 188 -1.71 -5.89 -32.42
C HIS A 188 -2.50 -6.67 -31.35
N ASN A 189 -1.86 -7.68 -30.77
CA ASN A 189 -2.38 -8.39 -29.61
C ASN A 189 -1.23 -8.81 -28.68
N THR A 190 -1.41 -8.53 -27.39
CA THR A 190 -0.52 -8.94 -26.29
C THR A 190 -1.35 -9.64 -25.22
N PRO A 191 -0.86 -10.75 -24.64
CA PRO A 191 -1.66 -11.56 -23.73
C PRO A 191 -1.82 -10.88 -22.38
N ILE A 192 -2.95 -11.15 -21.74
CA ILE A 192 -3.23 -10.76 -20.35
C ILE A 192 -3.06 -11.95 -19.40
N LEU A 193 -2.65 -11.65 -18.18
CA LEU A 193 -2.37 -12.57 -17.09
C LEU A 193 -3.25 -12.20 -15.90
N ALA A 194 -3.81 -13.22 -15.24
CA ALA A 194 -4.55 -13.08 -14.00
C ALA A 194 -3.61 -13.42 -12.83
N ILE A 195 -3.22 -12.44 -12.03
CA ILE A 195 -2.33 -12.64 -10.89
C ILE A 195 -3.15 -12.56 -9.61
N LYS A 196 -3.19 -13.64 -8.83
CA LYS A 196 -3.87 -13.67 -7.53
C LYS A 196 -3.00 -12.98 -6.48
N LYS A 197 -3.56 -12.01 -5.76
CA LYS A 197 -2.95 -11.39 -4.58
C LYS A 197 -3.26 -12.21 -3.32
N ASP A 198 -2.48 -11.98 -2.26
CA ASP A 198 -2.66 -12.64 -0.95
C ASP A 198 -4.06 -12.38 -0.35
N GLU A 199 -4.64 -11.22 -0.64
CA GLU A 199 -6.02 -10.85 -0.30
C GLU A 199 -7.11 -11.63 -1.06
N GLY A 200 -6.72 -12.58 -1.93
CA GLY A 200 -7.64 -13.37 -2.75
C GLY A 200 -8.17 -12.66 -4.01
N LYS A 201 -7.93 -11.35 -4.15
CA LYS A 201 -8.29 -10.55 -5.33
C LYS A 201 -7.37 -10.87 -6.52
N PHE A 202 -7.89 -10.73 -7.73
CA PHE A 202 -7.11 -10.87 -8.97
C PHE A 202 -6.69 -9.51 -9.51
N ARG A 203 -5.46 -9.44 -10.02
CA ARG A 203 -4.89 -8.29 -10.72
C ARG A 203 -4.70 -8.64 -12.19
N LEU A 204 -5.16 -7.74 -13.07
CA LEU A 204 -4.86 -7.79 -14.50
C LEU A 204 -3.42 -7.33 -14.72
N VAL A 205 -2.63 -8.15 -15.40
CA VAL A 205 -1.27 -7.80 -15.85
C VAL A 205 -1.19 -8.11 -17.33
N GLN A 206 -0.77 -7.13 -18.14
CA GLN A 206 -0.55 -7.35 -19.57
C GLN A 206 0.93 -7.60 -19.84
N ASP A 207 1.24 -8.62 -20.62
CA ASP A 207 2.61 -8.88 -21.04
C ASP A 207 2.97 -8.02 -22.25
N LEU A 208 3.64 -6.89 -21.97
CA LEU A 208 4.06 -5.92 -22.97
C LEU A 208 5.49 -6.15 -23.47
N ARG A 209 6.14 -7.29 -23.15
CA ARG A 209 7.55 -7.52 -23.52
C ARG A 209 7.80 -7.47 -25.02
N GLU A 210 6.92 -8.07 -25.81
CA GLU A 210 7.08 -8.07 -27.27
C GLU A 210 6.77 -6.71 -27.90
N ILE A 211 5.88 -5.90 -27.33
CA ILE A 211 5.62 -4.56 -27.86
C ILE A 211 6.72 -3.58 -27.45
N ASN A 212 7.24 -3.66 -26.23
CA ASN A 212 8.27 -2.75 -25.71
C ASN A 212 9.62 -2.82 -26.45
N LYS A 213 9.87 -3.86 -27.26
CA LYS A 213 11.09 -3.99 -28.07
C LYS A 213 11.12 -3.09 -29.31
N ARG A 214 9.99 -2.51 -29.71
CA ARG A 214 9.74 -1.96 -31.05
C ARG A 214 9.68 -0.43 -31.09
N PRO A 215 9.29 0.29 -30.02
CA PRO A 215 9.40 1.74 -29.97
C PRO A 215 10.82 2.24 -30.16
N ILE A 216 10.95 3.48 -30.63
CA ILE A 216 12.20 4.22 -30.61
C ILE A 216 12.53 4.55 -29.15
N ALA A 217 13.72 4.14 -28.70
CA ALA A 217 14.14 4.35 -27.32
C ALA A 217 14.28 5.85 -27.00
N ARG A 218 13.70 6.28 -25.88
CA ARG A 218 13.91 7.62 -25.32
C ARG A 218 14.98 7.56 -24.23
N HIS A 219 15.73 8.65 -24.07
CA HIS A 219 16.69 8.76 -22.98
C HIS A 219 15.96 8.80 -21.63
N PRO A 220 16.33 7.98 -20.64
CA PRO A 220 15.70 8.01 -19.32
C PRO A 220 16.10 9.30 -18.59
N VAL A 221 15.11 10.16 -18.30
CA VAL A 221 15.33 11.43 -17.60
C VAL A 221 15.14 11.35 -16.09
N VAL A 222 14.65 10.21 -15.58
CA VAL A 222 14.38 10.02 -14.15
C VAL A 222 15.69 9.73 -13.41
N PRO A 223 16.15 10.62 -12.52
CA PRO A 223 17.34 10.38 -11.72
C PRO A 223 17.12 9.27 -10.70
N ASN A 224 18.21 8.61 -10.28
CA ASN A 224 18.13 7.62 -9.20
C ASN A 224 17.73 8.29 -7.86
N PRO A 225 17.14 7.53 -6.90
CA PRO A 225 16.67 8.08 -5.64
C PRO A 225 17.76 8.78 -4.81
N TYR A 226 19.00 8.28 -4.80
CA TYR A 226 20.10 8.89 -4.06
C TYR A 226 20.45 10.28 -4.60
N THR A 227 20.51 10.42 -5.92
CA THR A 227 20.73 11.70 -6.59
C THR A 227 19.60 12.69 -6.29
N LEU A 228 18.34 12.24 -6.21
CA LEU A 228 17.23 13.09 -5.80
C LEU A 228 17.34 13.53 -4.34
N LEU A 229 17.56 12.59 -3.43
CA LEU A 229 17.63 12.86 -1.99
C LEU A 229 18.83 13.76 -1.64
N SER A 230 19.96 13.61 -2.33
CA SER A 230 21.14 14.47 -2.13
C SER A 230 20.90 15.94 -2.47
N LYS A 231 19.85 16.27 -3.23
CA LYS A 231 19.46 17.65 -3.55
C LYS A 231 18.63 18.31 -2.46
N ILE A 232 18.15 17.58 -1.46
CA ILE A 232 17.38 18.13 -0.35
C ILE A 232 18.33 18.93 0.55
N PRO A 233 18.15 20.25 0.70
CA PRO A 233 19.02 21.05 1.56
C PRO A 233 18.86 20.66 3.03
N ARG A 234 19.95 20.72 3.80
CA ARG A 234 20.00 20.23 5.19
C ARG A 234 19.16 21.07 6.15
N GLU A 235 18.88 22.32 5.79
CA GLU A 235 18.04 23.24 6.54
C GLU A 235 16.55 22.90 6.50
N HIS A 236 16.11 22.06 5.55
CA HIS A 236 14.73 21.58 5.51
C HIS A 236 14.57 20.43 6.51
N THR A 237 13.77 20.65 7.54
CA THR A 237 13.53 19.68 8.62
C THR A 237 12.13 19.09 8.61
N TRP A 238 11.23 19.68 7.80
CA TRP A 238 9.83 19.28 7.69
C TRP A 238 9.57 18.71 6.31
N PHE A 239 9.03 17.49 6.27
CA PHE A 239 8.79 16.76 5.03
C PHE A 239 7.34 16.30 4.96
N THR A 240 6.80 16.31 3.74
CA THR A 240 5.53 15.68 3.42
C THR A 240 5.75 14.79 2.20
N VAL A 241 5.29 13.55 2.28
CA VAL A 241 5.39 12.58 1.19
C VAL A 241 4.00 12.32 0.64
N ILE A 242 3.84 12.46 -0.67
CA ILE A 242 2.59 12.22 -1.39
C ILE A 242 2.88 11.17 -2.45
N ASP A 243 2.05 10.13 -2.51
CA ASP A 243 2.08 9.13 -3.59
C ASP A 243 0.84 9.30 -4.47
N LEU A 244 1.05 9.27 -5.79
CA LEU A 244 0.00 9.47 -6.77
C LEU A 244 -0.67 8.13 -7.09
N LYS A 245 -1.94 8.00 -6.75
CA LYS A 245 -2.73 6.82 -7.10
C LYS A 245 -3.00 6.76 -8.61
N ASP A 246 -2.75 5.60 -9.21
CA ASP A 246 -3.02 5.29 -10.62
C ASP A 246 -2.42 6.31 -11.62
N ALA A 247 -1.25 6.86 -11.29
CA ALA A 247 -0.65 8.00 -12.01
C ALA A 247 -0.54 7.84 -13.53
N PHE A 248 -0.29 6.62 -14.04
CA PHE A 248 -0.20 6.37 -15.48
C PHE A 248 -1.54 6.55 -16.21
N TRP A 249 -2.67 6.30 -15.56
CA TRP A 249 -4.00 6.49 -16.17
C TRP A 249 -4.40 7.96 -16.25
N ALA A 250 -3.70 8.85 -15.54
CA ALA A 250 -3.90 10.29 -15.67
C ALA A 250 -3.27 10.87 -16.95
N CYS A 251 -2.45 10.10 -17.65
CA CYS A 251 -1.83 10.52 -18.91
C CYS A 251 -2.65 9.97 -20.09
N PRO A 252 -3.24 10.84 -20.94
CA PRO A 252 -3.96 10.41 -22.15
C PRO A 252 -3.02 9.95 -23.27
#